data_AF-A0A8C6RUU2-F1
#
_entry.id   AF-A0A8C6RUU2-F1
#
_cell.length_a   1.000
_cell.length_b   1.000
_cell.length_c   1.000
_cell.angle_alpha   90.00
_cell.angle_beta   90.00
_cell.angle_gamma   90.00
#
_symmetry.space_group_name_H-M   'P 1'
#
loop_
_entity.id
_entity.type
_entity.pdbx_description
1 polymer ?
#
loop_
_entity_poly.entity_id
_entity_poly.type
_entity_poly.pdbx_seq_one_letter_code
_entity_poly.pdbx_strand_id
1 'polypeptide(L)'
;QRLKAAVHYTVGCLCNEVASDKEIQFSKQTVAAISELTFRQCEMFAKDLEMFARHAKRNTISTDDVKLLARRSNSLLKYITEKNEEIAQLNLERKAKKKKQAEDANQSSREPAGGE
;
A
#
# COMPACT_ATOMS: atom_id res chain seq x y z
N GLN A 1 8.59 14.71 14.94
CA GLN A 1 9.60 14.94 13.88
C GLN A 1 10.06 13.66 13.17
N ARG A 2 10.20 12.50 13.84
CA ARG A 2 10.64 11.24 13.20
C ARG A 2 9.87 10.83 11.93
N LEU A 3 8.53 10.88 11.95
CA LEU A 3 7.71 10.52 10.79
C LEU A 3 7.91 11.49 9.61
N LYS A 4 8.01 12.80 9.87
CA LYS A 4 8.31 13.80 8.84
C LYS A 4 9.66 13.53 8.17
N ALA A 5 10.70 13.19 8.94
CA ALA A 5 12.01 12.86 8.40
C ALA A 5 11.97 11.60 7.50
N ALA A 6 11.23 10.55 7.90
CA ALA A 6 11.04 9.36 7.08
C ALA A 6 10.30 9.68 5.77
N VAL A 7 9.22 10.48 5.84
CA VAL A 7 8.51 10.96 4.64
C VAL A 7 9.45 11.75 3.74
N HIS A 8 10.25 12.67 4.30
CA HIS A 8 11.21 13.46 3.54
C HIS A 8 12.23 12.60 2.79
N TYR A 9 12.75 11.57 3.45
CA TYR A 9 13.66 10.62 2.81
C TYR A 9 13.03 9.94 1.60
N THR A 10 11.83 9.34 1.75
CA THR A 10 11.14 8.67 0.65
C THR A 10 10.75 9.63 -0.46
N VAL A 11 10.31 10.85 -0.13
CA VAL A 11 10.04 11.89 -1.13
C VAL A 11 11.31 12.23 -1.91
N GLY A 12 12.46 12.33 -1.24
CA GLY A 12 13.74 12.54 -1.91
C GLY A 12 14.09 11.42 -2.90
N CYS A 13 13.91 10.16 -2.52
CA CYS A 13 14.14 9.01 -3.41
C CYS A 13 13.24 9.08 -4.66
N LEU A 14 11.93 9.30 -4.48
CA LEU A 14 10.98 9.38 -5.59
C LEU A 14 11.22 10.61 -6.48
N CYS A 15 11.60 11.76 -5.89
CA CYS A 15 11.99 12.93 -6.65
C CYS A 15 13.25 12.68 -7.49
N ASN A 16 14.22 11.90 -6.98
CA ASN A 16 15.40 11.53 -7.75
C ASN A 16 15.05 10.62 -8.93
N GLU A 17 14.16 9.64 -8.76
CA GLU A 17 13.68 8.81 -9.86
C GLU A 17 13.04 9.65 -10.97
N VAL A 18 12.17 10.60 -10.59
CA VAL A 18 11.54 11.54 -11.54
C VAL A 18 12.56 12.49 -12.17
N ALA A 19 13.53 12.98 -11.40
CA ALA A 19 14.59 13.86 -11.90
C ALA A 19 15.44 13.16 -12.97
N SER A 20 15.78 11.88 -12.76
CA SER A 20 16.49 11.05 -13.72
C SER A 20 15.66 10.77 -14.98
N ASP A 21 14.38 10.39 -14.84
CA ASP A 21 13.49 10.12 -15.99
C ASP A 21 13.24 11.37 -16.86
N LYS A 22 13.26 12.55 -16.25
CA LYS A 22 12.99 13.83 -16.94
C LYS A 22 14.25 14.63 -17.27
N GLU A 23 15.43 14.15 -16.89
CA GLU A 23 16.71 14.86 -17.04
C GLU A 23 16.69 16.28 -16.43
N ILE A 24 16.02 16.45 -15.29
CA ILE A 24 15.94 17.72 -14.55
C ILE A 24 16.57 17.59 -13.16
N GLN A 25 16.67 18.70 -12.44
CA GLN A 25 17.16 18.73 -11.05
C GLN A 25 16.12 19.40 -10.14
N PHE A 26 15.83 18.79 -9.00
CA PHE A 26 15.00 19.40 -7.95
C PHE A 26 15.87 20.10 -6.91
N SER A 27 15.47 21.31 -6.50
CA SER A 27 16.12 21.96 -5.36
C SER A 27 15.77 21.25 -4.05
N LYS A 28 16.65 21.36 -3.05
CA LYS A 28 16.39 20.80 -1.70
C LYS A 28 15.11 21.39 -1.09
N GLN A 29 14.83 22.65 -1.38
CA GLN A 29 13.65 23.38 -0.93
C GLN A 29 12.38 22.81 -1.57
N THR A 30 12.43 22.46 -2.86
CA THR A 30 11.30 21.81 -3.57
C THR A 30 10.98 20.45 -2.95
N VAL A 31 12.00 19.61 -2.70
CA VAL A 31 11.81 18.30 -2.04
C VAL A 31 11.25 18.48 -0.62
N ALA A 32 11.73 19.46 0.13
CA ALA A 32 11.19 19.78 1.46
C ALA A 32 9.73 20.25 1.41
N ALA A 33 9.37 21.09 0.43
CA ALA A 33 8.01 21.56 0.25
C ALA A 33 7.04 20.43 -0.10
N ILE A 34 7.44 19.52 -1.00
CA ILE A 34 6.65 18.31 -1.33
C ILE A 34 6.49 17.44 -0.09
N SER A 35 7.54 17.24 0.69
CA SER A 35 7.48 16.46 1.93
C SER A 35 6.48 17.04 2.95
N GLU A 36 6.49 18.36 3.17
CA GLU A 36 5.55 19.02 4.08
C GLU A 36 4.10 18.98 3.53
N LEU A 37 3.93 19.10 2.22
CA LEU A 37 2.62 18.95 1.58
C LEU A 37 2.08 17.53 1.76
N THR A 38 2.88 16.50 1.47
CA THR A 38 2.51 15.09 1.65
C THR A 38 2.13 14.80 3.09
N PHE A 39 2.89 15.29 4.06
CA PHE A 39 2.59 15.08 5.48
C PHE A 39 1.24 15.71 5.89
N ARG A 40 0.94 16.94 5.44
CA ARG A 40 -0.37 17.57 5.67
C ARG A 40 -1.50 16.86 4.93
N GLN A 41 -1.23 16.35 3.73
CA GLN A 41 -2.22 15.61 2.95
C GLN A 41 -2.65 14.32 3.65
N CYS A 42 -1.74 13.64 4.35
CA CYS A 42 -2.07 12.45 5.14
C CYS A 42 -3.13 12.73 6.22
N GLU A 43 -3.13 13.92 6.82
CA GLU A 43 -4.14 14.29 7.83
C GLU A 43 -5.54 14.38 7.20
N MET A 44 -5.64 15.00 6.02
CA MET A 44 -6.91 15.08 5.29
C MET A 44 -7.39 13.69 4.87
N PHE A 45 -6.49 12.87 4.32
CA PHE A 45 -6.82 11.50 3.92
C PHE A 45 -7.27 10.64 5.09
N ALA A 46 -6.60 10.74 6.25
CA ALA A 46 -6.98 9.96 7.44
C ALA A 46 -8.41 10.30 7.91
N LYS A 47 -8.77 11.58 7.96
CA LYS A 47 -10.11 12.03 8.35
C LYS A 47 -11.17 11.57 7.37
N ASP A 48 -10.92 11.72 6.07
CA ASP A 48 -11.86 11.28 5.04
C ASP A 48 -12.09 9.76 5.09
N LEU A 49 -11.01 8.97 5.20
CA LEU A 49 -11.10 7.51 5.28
C LEU A 49 -11.85 7.04 6.53
N GLU A 50 -11.61 7.68 7.68
CA GLU A 50 -12.37 7.41 8.91
C GLU A 50 -13.87 7.67 8.70
N MET A 51 -14.20 8.79 8.07
CA MET A 51 -15.60 9.15 7.77
C MET A 51 -16.26 8.18 6.80
N PHE A 52 -15.55 7.72 5.77
CA PHE A 52 -16.08 6.74 4.81
C PHE A 52 -16.38 5.39 5.48
N ALA A 53 -15.45 4.88 6.28
CA ALA A 53 -15.67 3.65 7.03
C ALA A 53 -16.85 3.79 8.01
N ARG A 54 -16.91 4.91 8.75
CA ARG A 54 -18.00 5.20 9.69
C ARG A 54 -19.36 5.34 8.99
N HIS A 55 -19.41 5.97 7.82
CA HIS A 55 -20.64 6.09 7.02
C HIS A 55 -21.20 4.72 6.63
N ALA A 56 -20.31 3.76 6.34
CA ALA A 56 -20.67 2.37 6.07
C ALA A 56 -20.83 1.51 7.34
N LYS A 57 -20.92 2.11 8.54
CA LYS A 57 -21.03 1.44 9.85
C LYS A 57 -19.89 0.44 10.14
N ARG A 58 -18.69 0.70 9.61
CA ARG A 58 -17.47 -0.08 9.84
C ARG A 58 -16.49 0.70 10.70
N ASN A 59 -15.62 -0.01 11.41
CA ASN A 59 -14.46 0.57 12.12
C ASN A 59 -13.12 0.27 11.43
N THR A 60 -13.14 -0.53 10.36
CA THR A 60 -11.98 -0.93 9.58
C THR A 60 -12.15 -0.41 8.16
N ILE A 61 -11.14 0.30 7.67
CA ILE A 61 -11.09 0.88 6.33
C ILE A 61 -10.98 -0.25 5.30
N SER A 62 -11.81 -0.18 4.25
CA SER A 62 -11.81 -1.11 3.13
C SER A 62 -11.17 -0.49 1.89
N THR A 63 -10.96 -1.30 0.85
CA THR A 63 -10.46 -0.84 -0.45
C THR A 63 -11.43 0.10 -1.16
N ASP A 64 -12.73 0.00 -0.86
CA ASP A 64 -13.74 0.88 -1.46
C ASP A 64 -13.66 2.29 -0.89
N ASP A 65 -13.30 2.44 0.38
CA ASP A 65 -13.04 3.75 1.00
C ASP A 65 -11.84 4.44 0.31
N VAL A 66 -10.79 3.68 -0.03
CA VAL A 66 -9.61 4.19 -0.74
C VAL A 66 -9.92 4.55 -2.20
N LYS A 67 -10.73 3.73 -2.89
CA LYS A 67 -11.21 4.07 -4.25
C LYS A 67 -12.07 5.33 -4.22
N LEU A 68 -12.94 5.47 -3.21
CA LEU A 68 -13.75 6.67 -3.03
C LEU A 68 -12.89 7.91 -2.76
N LEU A 69 -11.79 7.79 -2.01
CA LEU A 69 -10.83 8.87 -1.80
C LEU A 69 -10.20 9.35 -3.13
N ALA A 70 -9.91 8.43 -4.05
CA ALA A 70 -9.31 8.72 -5.36
C ALA A 70 -10.28 9.29 -6.41
N ARG A 71 -11.59 9.37 -6.12
CA ARG A 71 -12.67 9.67 -7.08
C ARG A 71 -12.56 10.99 -7.85
N ARG A 72 -11.77 11.95 -7.34
CA ARG A 72 -11.67 13.30 -7.94
C ARG A 72 -10.92 13.31 -9.27
N SER A 73 -10.16 12.26 -9.56
CA SER A 73 -9.42 12.12 -10.82
C SER A 73 -9.70 10.75 -11.43
N ASN A 74 -10.28 10.73 -12.63
CA ASN A 74 -10.63 9.49 -13.33
C ASN A 74 -9.38 8.65 -13.64
N SER A 75 -8.26 9.28 -14.03
CA SER A 75 -7.01 8.57 -14.29
C SER A 75 -6.44 7.95 -13.02
N LEU A 76 -6.52 8.66 -11.89
CA LEU A 76 -6.08 8.14 -10.59
C LEU A 76 -6.98 7.01 -10.10
N LEU A 77 -8.31 7.15 -10.21
CA LEU A 77 -9.26 6.12 -9.82
C LEU A 77 -9.04 4.82 -10.61
N LYS A 78 -8.82 4.94 -11.92
CA LYS A 78 -8.47 3.80 -12.78
C LYS A 78 -7.19 3.12 -12.31
N TYR A 79 -6.11 3.89 -12.15
CA TYR A 79 -4.82 3.36 -11.69
C TYR A 79 -4.90 2.65 -10.33
N ILE A 80 -5.61 3.23 -9.36
CA ILE A 80 -5.79 2.65 -8.03
C ILE A 80 -6.63 1.36 -8.09
N THR A 81 -7.62 1.31 -8.98
CA THR A 81 -8.44 0.11 -9.17
C THR A 81 -7.61 -1.04 -9.75
N GLU A 82 -6.82 -0.78 -10.78
CA GLU A 82 -5.90 -1.77 -11.37
C GLU A 82 -4.90 -2.28 -10.33
N LYS A 83 -4.29 -1.39 -9.54
CA LYS A 83 -3.37 -1.80 -8.46
C LYS A 83 -4.05 -2.60 -7.36
N ASN A 84 -5.32 -2.34 -7.06
CA ASN A 84 -6.08 -3.11 -6.09
C ASN A 84 -6.30 -4.56 -6.58
N GLU A 85 -6.58 -4.75 -7.87
CA GLU A 85 -6.74 -6.06 -8.49
C GLU A 85 -5.42 -6.86 -8.48
N GLU A 86 -4.30 -6.21 -8.82
CA GLU A 86 -2.95 -6.81 -8.76
C GLU A 86 -2.64 -7.33 -7.34
N ILE A 87 -2.89 -6.51 -6.31
CA ILE A 87 -2.68 -6.91 -4.91
C ILE A 87 -3.62 -8.06 -4.50
N ALA A 88 -4.86 -8.05 -4.99
CA ALA A 88 -5.82 -9.11 -4.70
C ALA A 88 -5.35 -10.47 -5.26
N GLN A 89 -4.81 -10.49 -6.48
CA GLN A 89 -4.22 -11.69 -7.10
C GLN A 89 -3.03 -12.20 -6.30
N LEU A 90 -2.09 -11.32 -5.93
CA LEU A 90 -0.93 -11.67 -5.10
C LEU A 90 -1.35 -12.26 -3.74
N ASN A 91 -2.44 -11.77 -3.15
CA ASN A 91 -2.97 -12.31 -1.91
C ASN A 91 -3.59 -13.70 -2.07
N LEU A 92 -4.23 -14.00 -3.21
CA LEU A 92 -4.73 -15.34 -3.53
C LEU A 92 -3.57 -16.34 -3.68
N GLU A 93 -2.52 -15.95 -4.40
CA GLU A 93 -1.32 -16.79 -4.56
C GLU A 93 -0.65 -17.10 -3.21
N ARG A 94 -0.52 -16.08 -2.34
CA ARG A 94 0.02 -16.26 -0.99
C ARG A 94 -0.83 -17.22 -0.15
N LYS A 95 -2.17 -17.13 -0.25
CA LYS A 95 -3.08 -18.06 0.43
C LYS A 95 -2.93 -19.49 -0.09
N ALA A 96 -2.83 -19.67 -1.40
CA ALA A 96 -2.62 -20.99 -2.01
C ALA A 96 -1.28 -21.62 -1.57
N LYS A 97 -0.19 -20.84 -1.58
CA LYS A 97 1.13 -21.28 -1.09
C LYS A 97 1.09 -21.69 0.38
N LYS A 98 0.42 -20.91 1.23
CA LYS A 98 0.27 -21.23 2.66
C LYS A 98 -0.55 -22.50 2.89
N LYS A 99 -1.60 -22.73 2.11
CA LYS A 99 -2.42 -23.95 2.19
C LYS A 99 -1.58 -25.19 1.82
N LYS A 100 -0.83 -25.11 0.73
CA LYS A 100 0.05 -26.21 0.29
C LYS A 100 1.13 -26.53 1.34
N GLN A 101 1.76 -25.51 1.92
CA GLN A 101 2.74 -25.71 3.00
C GLN A 101 2.13 -26.36 4.26
N ALA A 102 0.88 -26.02 4.60
CA ALA A 102 0.19 -26.64 5.72
C ALA A 102 -0.20 -28.11 5.44
N GLU A 103 -0.54 -28.44 4.19
CA GLU A 103 -0.81 -29.81 3.74
C GLU A 103 0.48 -30.65 3.74
N ASP A 104 1.58 -30.15 3.20
CA ASP A 104 2.89 -30.82 3.19
C ASP A 104 3.41 -31.08 4.62
N ALA A 105 3.26 -30.10 5.53
CA ALA A 105 3.67 -30.25 6.93
C ALA A 105 2.82 -31.29 7.69
N ASN A 106 1.52 -31.39 7.39
CA ASN A 106 0.61 -32.36 8.00
C ASN A 106 0.82 -33.78 7.44
N GLN A 107 1.33 -33.91 6.21
CA GLN A 107 1.67 -35.19 5.61
C GLN A 107 3.01 -35.73 6.13
N SER A 108 4.00 -34.86 6.33
CA SER A 108 5.30 -35.20 6.94
C SER A 108 5.19 -35.62 8.42
N SER A 109 4.14 -35.24 9.14
CA SER A 109 3.93 -35.61 10.55
C SER A 109 3.08 -36.87 10.73
N ARG A 110 2.59 -37.49 9.65
CA ARG A 110 1.83 -38.76 9.66
C ARG A 110 2.66 -40.00 9.35
N GLU A 111 3.93 -39.87 8.96
CA GLU A 111 4.89 -40.99 8.88
C GLU A 111 5.94 -40.81 9.98
N PRO A 112 5.83 -41.56 11.09
CA PRO A 112 6.63 -42.79 11.19
C PRO A 112 6.00 -43.91 12.05
N ALA A 113 5.95 -45.14 11.54
CA ALA A 113 6.08 -46.40 12.29
C ALA A 113 5.70 -47.58 11.37
N GLY A 114 6.68 -48.22 10.76
CA GLY A 114 6.47 -49.39 9.92
C GLY A 114 7.80 -49.96 9.46
N GLY A 115 8.67 -50.27 10.42
CA GLY A 115 9.95 -50.91 10.20
C GLY A 115 10.27 -51.82 11.38
N GLU A 116 9.76 -53.04 11.31
CA GLU A 116 10.35 -54.26 11.87
C GLU A 116 10.43 -55.30 10.75
#